data_AF-A0A960SVH2-F1
#
_entry.id   AF-A0A960SVH2-F1
#
_cell.length_a   1.000
_cell.length_b   1.000
_cell.length_c   1.000
_cell.angle_alpha   90.00
_cell.angle_beta   90.00
_cell.angle_gamma   90.00
#
_symmetry.space_group_name_H-M   'P 1'
#
loop_
_entity.id
_entity.type
_entity.pdbx_description
1 polymer ?
#
loop_
_entity_poly.entity_id
_entity_poly.type
_entity_poly.pdbx_seq_one_letter_code
_entity_poly.pdbx_strand_id
1 'polypeptide(L)' 'MLYTIVENCRRLGIDTREYLEDVLTRLPAMKASEAASLTPAKWLAARTAKAVRPAA' A
#
# COMPACT_ATOMS: atom_id res chain seq x y z
N MET A 1 7.69 -5.03 -15.02
CA MET A 1 7.67 -4.95 -13.54
C MET A 1 6.68 -3.90 -13.03
N LEU A 2 6.78 -2.62 -13.40
CA LEU A 2 5.84 -1.59 -12.90
C LEU A 2 4.39 -1.82 -13.36
N TYR A 3 4.18 -2.20 -14.63
CA TYR A 3 2.84 -2.49 -15.17
C TYR A 3 2.10 -3.59 -14.39
N THR A 4 2.81 -4.61 -13.91
CA THR A 4 2.23 -5.68 -13.09
C THR A 4 1.74 -5.15 -11.75
N ILE A 5 2.44 -4.19 -11.14
CA ILE A 5 2.03 -3.56 -9.87
C ILE A 5 0.79 -2.69 -10.10
N VAL A 6 0.78 -1.91 -11.18
CA VAL A 6 -0.37 -1.07 -11.58
C VAL A 6 -1.61 -1.94 -11.83
N GLU A 7 -1.45 -3.08 -12.52
CA GLU A 7 -2.54 -4.02 -12.78
C GLU A 7 -3.08 -4.66 -11.50
N ASN A 8 -2.19 -5.02 -10.55
CA ASN A 8 -2.61 -5.50 -9.23
C ASN A 8 -3.38 -4.43 -8.45
N CYS A 9 -2.96 -3.17 -8.51
CA CYS A 9 -3.69 -2.06 -7.88
C CYS A 9 -5.08 -1.89 -8.50
N ARG A 10 -5.18 -1.90 -9.84
CA ARG A 10 -6.48 -1.84 -10.55
C ARG A 10 -7.39 -2.99 -10.17
N ARG A 11 -6.88 -4.23 -10.09
CA ARG A 11 -7.67 -5.41 -9.66
C ARG A 11 -8.21 -5.29 -8.25
N LEU A 12 -7.47 -4.62 -7.36
CA LEU A 12 -7.86 -4.38 -5.97
C LEU A 12 -8.70 -3.10 -5.80
N GLY A 13 -8.99 -2.36 -6.87
CA GLY A 13 -9.76 -1.12 -6.83
C GLY A 13 -9.07 0.04 -6.09
N ILE A 14 -7.75 -0.03 -5.92
CA ILE A 14 -6.96 1.00 -5.24
C ILE A 14 -6.36 1.99 -6.23
N ASP A 15 -6.36 3.26 -5.83
CA ASP A 15 -5.68 4.31 -6.57
C ASP A 15 -4.16 4.04 -6.56
N THR A 16 -3.61 3.87 -7.76
CA THR A 16 -2.20 3.50 -7.93
C THR A 16 -1.26 4.63 -7.55
N ARG A 17 -1.66 5.88 -7.77
CA ARG A 17 -0.87 7.05 -7.38
C ARG A 17 -0.79 7.11 -5.85
N GLU A 18 -1.92 7.00 -5.17
CA GLU A 18 -1.98 7.04 -3.70
C GLU A 18 -1.13 5.92 -3.07
N TYR A 19 -1.20 4.72 -3.64
CA TYR A 19 -0.35 3.61 -3.24
C TYR A 19 1.14 3.93 -3.43
N LEU A 20 1.54 4.40 -4.62
CA LEU A 20 2.95 4.72 -4.89
C LEU A 20 3.47 5.86 -4.02
N GLU A 21 2.67 6.91 -3.80
CA GLU A 21 3.07 8.04 -2.95
C GLU A 21 3.35 7.58 -1.52
N ASP A 22 2.46 6.78 -0.93
CA ASP A 22 2.64 6.28 0.44
C ASP A 22 3.82 5.29 0.54
N VAL A 23 3.97 4.39 -0.44
CA VAL A 23 5.07 3.43 -0.49
C VAL A 23 6.42 4.15 -0.64
N LEU A 24 6.53 5.10 -1.57
CA LEU A 24 7.78 5.85 -1.81
C LEU A 24 8.14 6.76 -0.63
N THR A 25 7.15 7.31 0.07
CA THR A 25 7.38 8.12 1.28
C THR A 25 7.88 7.27 2.45
N ARG A 26 7.41 6.03 2.57
CA ARG A 26 7.79 5.12 3.67
C ARG A 26 9.07 4.34 3.39
N LEU A 27 9.38 4.06 2.12
CA LEU A 27 10.55 3.29 1.70
C LEU A 27 11.88 3.74 2.33
N PRO A 28 12.24 5.04 2.37
CA PRO A 28 13.53 5.47 2.91
C PRO A 28 13.65 5.30 4.42
N ALA A 29 12.52 5.21 5.14
CA ALA A 29 12.49 4.99 6.57
C ALA A 29 12.31 3.50 6.96
N MET A 30 11.97 2.63 6.00
CA MET A 30 11.69 1.22 6.24
C MET A 30 12.90 0.34 5.99
N LYS A 31 13.03 -0.74 6.75
CA LYS A 31 13.98 -1.80 6.41
C LYS A 31 13.47 -2.60 5.21
N ALA A 32 14.38 -3.11 4.38
CA ALA A 32 14.01 -3.92 3.22
C ALA A 32 13.14 -5.15 3.59
N SER A 33 13.34 -5.70 4.79
CA SER A 33 12.52 -6.79 5.35
C SER A 33 11.05 -6.40 5.56
N GLU A 34 10.77 -5.12 5.76
CA GLU A 34 9.43 -4.61 6.00
C GLU A 34 8.70 -4.24 4.70
N ALA A 35 9.43 -4.11 3.58
CA ALA A 35 8.87 -3.80 2.27
C ALA A 35 7.85 -4.86 1.80
N ALA A 36 7.96 -6.11 2.26
CA ALA A 36 6.97 -7.16 1.99
C ALA A 36 5.56 -6.82 2.53
N SER A 37 5.49 -5.98 3.57
CA SER A 37 4.23 -5.48 4.14
C SER A 37 3.61 -4.35 3.32
N LEU A 38 4.35 -3.76 2.39
CA LEU A 38 3.89 -2.69 1.51
C LEU A 38 3.29 -3.22 0.19
N THR A 39 3.07 -4.52 0.05
CA THR A 39 2.37 -5.05 -1.13
C THR A 39 0.96 -4.46 -1.25
N PRO A 40 0.40 -4.30 -2.47
CA PRO A 40 -0.88 -3.61 -2.67
C PRO A 40 -2.03 -4.18 -1.82
N ALA A 41 -2.08 -5.50 -1.65
CA ALA A 41 -3.09 -6.18 -0.83
C ALA A 41 -2.93 -5.89 0.67
N LYS A 42 -1.70 -5.95 1.21
CA LYS A 42 -1.44 -5.70 2.65
C LYS A 42 -1.56 -4.23 3.00
N TRP A 43 -1.12 -3.35 2.10
CA TRP A 43 -1.31 -1.92 2.22
C TRP A 43 -2.79 -1.56 2.29
N LEU A 44 -3.61 -2.10 1.37
CA LEU A 44 -5.06 -1.89 1.38
C LEU A 44 -5.68 -2.40 2.69
N ALA A 45 -5.36 -3.62 3.11
CA ALA A 45 -5.87 -4.17 4.37
C ALA A 45 -5.51 -3.30 5.58
N ALA A 46 -4.28 -2.80 5.67
CA ALA A 46 -3.84 -1.89 6.73
C ALA A 46 -4.58 -0.55 6.69
N ARG A 47 -4.88 -0.04 5.49
CA ARG A 47 -5.61 1.22 5.30
C ARG A 47 -7.08 1.09 5.67
N THR A 48 -7.73 0.00 5.26
CA THR A 48 -9.11 -0.31 5.65
C THR A 48 -9.22 -0.54 7.16
N ALA A 49 -8.26 -1.24 7.78
CA ALA A 49 -8.20 -1.39 9.24
C ALA A 49 -8.00 -0.06 9.97
N LYS A 50 -7.21 0.87 9.40
CA LYS A 50 -7.05 2.23 9.93
C LYS A 50 -8.33 3.05 9.80
N ALA A 51 -9.06 2.93 8.68
CA ALA A 51 -10.34 3.58 8.47
C ALA A 51 -11.45 3.03 9.40
N VAL A 52 -11.37 1.75 9.76
CA VAL A 52 -12.31 1.06 10.66
C VAL A 52 -11.98 1.28 12.15
N ARG A 53 -10.95 2.06 12.50
CA ARG A 53 -10.79 2.58 13.87
C ARG A 53 -11.55 3.90 14.01
N PRO A 54 -12.84 3.90 14.42
CA PRO A 54 -13.41 5.11 15.00
C PRO A 54 -12.61 5.44 16.25
N ALA A 55 -12.26 6.71 16.40
CA ALA A 55 -11.72 7.24 17.64
C ALA A 55 -12.68 6.86 18.78
N ALA A 56 -12.14 6.16 19.78
CA ALA A 56 -12.77 6.00 21.08
C ALA A 56 -12.35 7.18 21.97
#